data_AF-A0A399GGC9-F1
#
_entry.id   AF-A0A399GGC9-F1
#
_cell.length_a   1.000
_cell.length_b   1.000
_cell.length_c   1.000
_cell.angle_alpha   90.00
_cell.angle_beta   90.00
_cell.angle_gamma   90.00
#
_symmetry.space_group_name_H-M   'P 1'
#
loop_
_entity.id
_entity.type
_entity.pdbx_description
1 polymer ?
#
loop_
_entity_poly.entity_id
_entity_poly.type
_entity_poly.pdbx_seq_one_letter_code
_entity_poly.pdbx_strand_id
1 'polypeptide(L)'
;MSEKPDEKGVDQWSRVEQFPEHLKKYWHQRFKIWEKYDQGIWMTEDAWFGVTPEPIANKIAAHIAESAPKDKTVIVDAFAGVGGNAIALARSGRWERVFAIEKDAKTLKCAKHNAEIYGVSNKIFWLNADCFTAINRFSGQSNVVVFASPPWGGTEYGAEDIFDLSKMEPYNLETLYKSFTKISKEVVLYLPRTSDLNQIARYGQDGKKLEVAHYTVMGASKALCVYFGNFDFEMEQES
;
A
#
# COMPACT_ATOMS: atom_id res chain seq x y z
N MET A 1 -13.77 25.89 7.18
CA MET A 1 -14.22 24.93 8.21
C MET A 1 -13.81 23.56 7.72
N SER A 2 -13.16 22.73 8.53
CA SER A 2 -12.87 21.35 8.11
C SER A 2 -14.19 20.61 7.89
N GLU A 3 -14.33 19.98 6.73
CA GLU A 3 -15.49 19.15 6.41
C GLU A 3 -15.55 17.99 7.40
N LYS A 4 -16.74 17.75 7.97
CA LYS A 4 -16.98 16.61 8.85
C LYS A 4 -17.62 15.49 8.05
N PRO A 5 -17.32 14.23 8.35
CA PRO A 5 -18.03 13.12 7.74
C PRO A 5 -19.53 13.24 7.96
N ASP A 6 -20.30 13.10 6.89
CA ASP A 6 -21.76 13.13 6.88
C ASP A 6 -22.39 11.75 6.63
N GLU A 7 -21.55 10.76 6.37
CA GLU A 7 -21.94 9.42 5.96
C GLU A 7 -21.58 8.38 7.02
N LYS A 8 -22.53 7.52 7.37
CA LYS A 8 -22.32 6.44 8.35
C LYS A 8 -21.21 5.49 7.90
N GLY A 9 -20.20 5.30 8.75
CA GLY A 9 -19.04 4.44 8.50
C GLY A 9 -17.86 5.16 7.86
N VAL A 10 -17.96 6.48 7.66
CA VAL A 10 -16.85 7.39 7.40
C VAL A 10 -16.71 8.24 8.66
N ASP A 11 -15.57 8.15 9.32
CA ASP A 11 -15.41 8.71 10.66
C ASP A 11 -14.15 9.57 10.80
N GLN A 12 -14.27 10.61 11.61
CA GLN A 12 -13.17 11.42 12.12
C GLN A 12 -13.36 11.50 13.63
N TRP A 13 -12.63 10.68 14.38
CA TRP A 13 -12.72 10.67 15.83
C TRP A 13 -11.74 11.68 16.42
N SER A 14 -12.28 12.65 17.15
CA SER A 14 -11.51 13.73 17.77
C SER A 14 -11.16 13.44 19.23
N ARG A 15 -11.84 12.46 19.85
CA ARG A 15 -11.63 12.05 21.24
C ARG A 15 -11.66 10.54 21.38
N VAL A 16 -10.96 10.01 22.38
CA VAL A 16 -10.83 8.56 22.61
C VAL A 16 -12.17 7.89 22.92
N GLU A 17 -13.10 8.62 23.54
CA GLU A 17 -14.42 8.11 23.90
C GLU A 17 -15.31 7.86 22.68
N GLN A 18 -14.99 8.49 21.55
CA GLN A 18 -15.68 8.29 20.26
C GLN A 18 -15.13 7.08 19.51
N PHE A 19 -13.93 6.62 19.86
CA PHE A 19 -13.25 5.52 19.20
C PHE A 19 -13.89 4.18 19.59
N PRO A 20 -14.22 3.30 18.63
CA PRO A 20 -14.72 1.96 18.94
C PRO A 20 -13.77 1.19 19.87
N GLU A 21 -14.32 0.44 20.84
CA GLU A 21 -13.53 -0.23 21.89
C GLU A 21 -12.40 -1.09 21.31
N HIS A 22 -12.72 -1.86 20.27
CA HIS A 22 -11.80 -2.77 19.61
C HIS A 22 -10.68 -2.05 18.81
N LEU A 23 -10.83 -0.75 18.54
CA LEU A 23 -9.85 0.08 17.84
C LEU A 23 -9.05 0.99 18.78
N LYS A 24 -9.38 1.08 20.08
CA LYS A 24 -8.71 2.01 21.02
C LYS A 24 -7.19 1.84 21.06
N LYS A 25 -6.66 0.64 20.79
CA LYS A 25 -5.21 0.38 20.67
C LYS A 25 -4.53 1.25 19.58
N TYR A 26 -5.26 1.66 18.55
CA TYR A 26 -4.79 2.52 17.48
C TYR A 26 -4.88 4.01 17.82
N TRP A 27 -5.75 4.41 18.76
CA TRP A 27 -5.89 5.82 19.15
C TRP A 27 -4.55 6.44 19.55
N HIS A 28 -3.79 5.76 20.41
CA HIS A 28 -2.48 6.23 20.87
C HIS A 28 -1.40 6.20 19.77
N GLN A 29 -1.66 5.53 18.65
CA GLN A 29 -0.76 5.41 17.50
C GLN A 29 -1.21 6.24 16.31
N ARG A 30 -2.36 6.91 16.36
CA ARG A 30 -2.96 7.62 15.21
C ARG A 30 -2.02 8.61 14.55
N PHE A 31 -1.19 9.32 15.30
CA PHE A 31 -0.19 10.26 14.77
C PHE A 31 1.04 9.58 14.14
N LYS A 32 1.29 8.31 14.48
CA LYS A 32 2.29 7.48 13.79
C LYS A 32 1.74 6.90 12.50
N ILE A 33 0.41 6.72 12.44
CA ILE A 33 -0.29 6.23 11.24
C ILE A 33 -0.48 7.38 10.24
N TRP A 34 -0.91 8.54 10.73
CA TRP A 34 -1.14 9.76 9.97
C TRP A 34 -0.56 10.96 10.74
N GLU A 35 0.48 11.59 10.21
CA GLU A 35 1.09 12.77 10.82
C GLU A 35 0.05 13.90 10.94
N LYS A 36 -0.79 14.06 9.91
CA LYS A 36 -1.84 15.09 9.85
C LYS A 36 -3.20 14.67 10.41
N TYR A 37 -3.25 13.67 11.31
CA TYR A 37 -4.54 13.13 11.80
C TYR A 37 -5.49 14.21 12.33
N ASP A 38 -4.97 15.20 13.05
CA ASP A 38 -5.70 16.33 13.64
C ASP A 38 -6.18 17.37 12.62
N GLN A 39 -5.71 17.31 11.37
CA GLN A 39 -6.18 18.16 10.27
C GLN A 39 -7.48 17.63 9.63
N GLY A 40 -8.03 16.55 10.18
CA GLY A 40 -9.34 16.03 9.80
C GLY A 40 -9.29 14.78 8.93
N ILE A 41 -8.32 13.89 9.14
CA ILE A 41 -8.22 12.62 8.40
C ILE A 41 -9.46 11.76 8.65
N TRP A 42 -10.03 11.25 7.55
CA TRP A 42 -11.18 10.36 7.57
C TRP A 42 -10.75 8.90 7.45
N MET A 43 -11.44 8.04 8.19
CA MET A 43 -11.16 6.62 8.26
C MET A 43 -12.47 5.82 8.29
N THR A 44 -12.45 4.63 7.70
CA THR A 44 -13.43 3.58 8.02
C THR A 44 -12.89 2.73 9.17
N GLU A 45 -13.74 1.99 9.89
CA GLU A 45 -13.28 1.11 10.98
C GLU A 45 -12.26 0.08 10.49
N ASP A 46 -12.56 -0.61 9.38
CA ASP A 46 -11.70 -1.66 8.81
C ASP A 46 -10.32 -1.13 8.38
N ALA A 47 -10.26 0.12 7.92
CA ALA A 47 -9.01 0.73 7.47
C ALA A 47 -7.97 0.85 8.57
N TRP A 48 -8.35 0.91 9.85
CA TRP A 48 -7.40 0.98 10.97
C TRP A 48 -6.52 -0.25 11.10
N PHE A 49 -7.00 -1.40 10.63
CA PHE A 49 -6.23 -2.65 10.67
C PHE A 49 -5.22 -2.74 9.53
N GLY A 50 -5.55 -2.17 8.36
CA GLY A 50 -4.78 -2.35 7.12
C GLY A 50 -3.99 -1.14 6.66
N VAL A 51 -4.28 0.07 7.17
CA VAL A 51 -3.58 1.28 6.73
C VAL A 51 -2.09 1.19 7.02
N THR A 52 -1.27 1.38 5.99
CA THR A 52 0.19 1.46 6.14
C THR A 52 0.54 2.73 6.90
N PRO A 53 1.26 2.65 8.03
CA PRO A 53 1.69 3.83 8.76
C PRO A 53 2.52 4.77 7.88
N GLU A 54 2.27 6.08 7.97
CA GLU A 54 2.86 7.09 7.08
C GLU A 54 4.39 7.00 6.92
N PRO A 55 5.20 6.79 7.98
CA PRO A 55 6.64 6.63 7.81
C PRO A 55 7.04 5.43 6.94
N ILE A 56 6.29 4.32 7.03
CA ILE A 56 6.51 3.13 6.20
C ILE A 56 6.10 3.44 4.76
N ALA A 57 4.91 4.01 4.56
CA ALA A 57 4.40 4.35 3.23
C ALA A 57 5.36 5.30 2.49
N ASN A 58 5.88 6.31 3.18
CA ASN A 58 6.87 7.25 2.63
C ASN A 58 8.18 6.55 2.24
N LYS A 59 8.68 5.61 3.06
CA LYS A 59 9.91 4.87 2.75
C LYS A 59 9.71 3.88 1.59
N ILE A 60 8.55 3.23 1.50
CA ILE A 60 8.16 2.44 0.33
C ILE A 60 8.14 3.31 -0.91
N ALA A 61 7.45 4.45 -0.87
CA ALA A 61 7.35 5.36 -2.01
C ALA A 61 8.73 5.86 -2.47
N ALA A 62 9.64 6.17 -1.56
CA ALA A 62 11.03 6.52 -1.87
C ALA A 62 11.76 5.36 -2.57
N HIS A 63 11.73 4.14 -2.00
CA HIS A 63 12.39 2.98 -2.62
C HIS A 63 11.88 2.70 -4.02
N ILE A 64 10.55 2.72 -4.24
CA ILE A 64 9.99 2.53 -5.58
C ILE A 64 10.42 3.67 -6.50
N ALA A 65 10.41 4.92 -6.03
CA ALA A 65 10.76 6.07 -6.86
C ALA A 65 12.22 6.08 -7.33
N GLU A 66 13.14 5.67 -6.44
CA GLU A 66 14.57 5.61 -6.68
C GLU A 66 14.94 4.45 -7.60
N SER A 67 14.39 3.25 -7.32
CA SER A 67 14.75 2.00 -7.99
C SER A 67 13.97 1.68 -9.25
N ALA A 68 12.77 2.25 -9.47
CA ALA A 68 11.98 1.95 -10.66
C ALA A 68 12.67 2.45 -11.95
N PRO A 69 12.60 1.68 -13.07
CA PRO A 69 13.12 2.13 -14.36
C PRO A 69 12.59 3.51 -14.75
N LYS A 70 13.46 4.36 -15.31
CA LYS A 70 13.15 5.77 -15.57
C LYS A 70 12.05 5.99 -16.61
N ASP A 71 11.87 5.04 -17.53
CA ASP A 71 10.79 5.04 -18.53
C ASP A 71 9.41 4.70 -17.95
N LYS A 72 9.33 4.22 -16.70
CA LYS A 72 8.06 4.07 -15.99
C LYS A 72 7.64 5.41 -15.40
N THR A 73 6.50 5.94 -15.83
CA THR A 73 6.02 7.27 -15.41
C THR A 73 4.67 7.21 -14.70
N VAL A 74 3.99 6.06 -14.74
CA VAL A 74 2.69 5.83 -14.10
C VAL A 74 2.84 4.75 -13.03
N ILE A 75 2.23 4.96 -11.87
CA ILE A 75 2.08 3.91 -10.86
C ILE A 75 0.61 3.66 -10.54
N VAL A 76 0.26 2.40 -10.35
CA VAL A 76 -1.06 1.97 -9.92
C VAL A 76 -0.96 1.37 -8.52
N ASP A 77 -1.64 1.98 -7.55
CA ASP A 77 -1.93 1.38 -6.26
C ASP A 77 -3.22 0.53 -6.40
N ALA A 78 -3.06 -0.79 -6.39
CA ALA A 78 -4.15 -1.73 -6.66
C ALA A 78 -5.10 -1.94 -5.47
N PHE A 79 -4.70 -1.55 -4.26
CA PHE A 79 -5.47 -1.74 -3.02
C PHE A 79 -5.34 -0.48 -2.15
N ALA A 80 -5.90 0.63 -2.64
CA ALA A 80 -5.59 1.95 -2.13
C ALA A 80 -6.05 2.18 -0.67
N GLY A 81 -7.11 1.48 -0.22
CA GLY A 81 -7.70 1.68 1.09
C GLY A 81 -8.05 3.15 1.30
N VAL A 82 -7.74 3.67 2.49
CA VAL A 82 -7.90 5.09 2.85
C VAL A 82 -6.78 6.00 2.31
N GLY A 83 -5.97 5.51 1.36
CA GLY A 83 -5.04 6.31 0.57
C GLY A 83 -3.63 6.46 1.13
N GLY A 84 -3.23 5.71 2.18
CA GLY A 84 -1.91 5.84 2.81
C GLY A 84 -0.75 5.73 1.81
N ASN A 85 -0.70 4.63 1.04
CA ASN A 85 0.34 4.42 0.04
C ASN A 85 0.16 5.33 -1.18
N ALA A 86 -1.05 5.45 -1.73
CA ALA A 86 -1.34 6.37 -2.84
C ALA A 86 -0.90 7.82 -2.57
N ILE A 87 -1.12 8.34 -1.36
CA ILE A 87 -0.67 9.68 -0.96
C ILE A 87 0.86 9.75 -0.91
N ALA A 88 1.52 8.77 -0.29
CA ALA A 88 2.99 8.72 -0.24
C ALA A 88 3.61 8.65 -1.65
N LEU A 89 3.04 7.81 -2.52
CA LEU A 89 3.43 7.69 -3.93
C LEU A 89 3.28 9.03 -4.65
N ALA A 90 2.15 9.73 -4.49
CA ALA A 90 1.95 11.04 -5.11
C ALA A 90 2.93 12.11 -4.57
N ARG A 91 3.18 12.09 -3.25
CA ARG A 91 4.12 13.02 -2.59
C ARG A 91 5.58 12.80 -2.99
N SER A 92 5.95 11.60 -3.46
CA SER A 92 7.32 11.33 -3.95
C SER A 92 7.73 12.23 -5.13
N GLY A 93 6.76 12.78 -5.88
CA GLY A 93 7.03 13.62 -7.05
C GLY A 93 7.57 12.88 -8.28
N ARG A 94 7.83 11.58 -8.18
CA ARG A 94 8.41 10.75 -9.26
C ARG A 94 7.44 10.41 -10.39
N TRP A 95 6.15 10.35 -10.09
CA TRP A 95 5.14 9.84 -11.01
C TRP A 95 4.40 10.98 -11.70
N GLU A 96 4.20 10.86 -13.01
CA GLU A 96 3.34 11.77 -13.75
C GLU A 96 1.89 11.63 -13.29
N ARG A 97 1.47 10.38 -13.06
CA ARG A 97 0.13 10.02 -12.59
C ARG A 97 0.20 8.85 -11.62
N VAL A 98 -0.56 8.95 -10.52
CA VAL A 98 -0.84 7.84 -9.61
C VAL A 98 -2.29 7.41 -9.86
N PHE A 99 -2.53 6.16 -10.20
CA PHE A 99 -3.88 5.59 -10.20
C PHE A 99 -4.08 4.80 -8.92
N ALA A 100 -5.22 4.97 -8.26
CA ALA A 100 -5.50 4.32 -6.99
C ALA A 100 -6.86 3.63 -7.06
N ILE A 101 -6.85 2.30 -6.90
CA ILE A 101 -8.03 1.44 -7.02
C ILE A 101 -8.49 1.04 -5.62
N GLU A 102 -9.76 1.30 -5.34
CA GLU A 102 -10.41 0.85 -4.10
C GLU A 102 -11.81 0.34 -4.43
N LYS A 103 -12.19 -0.79 -3.85
CA LYS A 103 -13.47 -1.46 -4.12
C LYS A 103 -14.60 -0.84 -3.30
N ASP A 104 -14.33 -0.54 -2.02
CA ASP A 104 -15.31 0.04 -1.12
C ASP A 104 -15.44 1.55 -1.28
N ALA A 105 -16.65 2.01 -1.61
CA ALA A 105 -16.89 3.42 -1.94
C ALA A 105 -16.65 4.36 -0.76
N LYS A 106 -16.92 3.91 0.48
CA LYS A 106 -16.72 4.72 1.69
C LYS A 106 -15.24 4.90 1.99
N THR A 107 -14.49 3.81 1.92
CA THR A 107 -13.04 3.79 2.04
C THR A 107 -12.40 4.67 0.97
N LEU A 108 -12.89 4.61 -0.26
CA LEU A 108 -12.44 5.51 -1.33
C LEU A 108 -12.77 6.99 -1.05
N LYS A 109 -13.95 7.28 -0.49
CA LYS A 109 -14.34 8.65 -0.08
C LYS A 109 -13.36 9.19 0.97
N CYS A 110 -13.01 8.39 1.98
CA CYS A 110 -11.94 8.73 2.93
C CYS A 110 -10.62 9.03 2.21
N ALA A 111 -10.20 8.17 1.28
CA ALA A 111 -8.94 8.33 0.57
C ALA A 111 -8.83 9.64 -0.22
N LYS A 112 -9.92 10.01 -0.92
CA LYS A 112 -10.02 11.28 -1.66
C LYS A 112 -9.87 12.49 -0.74
N HIS A 113 -10.63 12.52 0.35
CA HIS A 113 -10.57 13.58 1.36
C HIS A 113 -9.17 13.67 2.00
N ASN A 114 -8.59 12.53 2.37
CA ASN A 114 -7.25 12.48 2.95
C ASN A 114 -6.20 13.05 1.97
N ALA A 115 -6.31 12.73 0.67
CA ALA A 115 -5.39 13.27 -0.33
C ALA A 115 -5.50 14.80 -0.50
N GLU A 116 -6.67 15.40 -0.25
CA GLU A 116 -6.85 16.85 -0.22
C GLU A 116 -6.12 17.50 0.97
N ILE A 117 -6.19 16.89 2.16
CA ILE A 117 -5.43 17.34 3.35
C ILE A 117 -3.91 17.31 3.11
N TYR A 118 -3.44 16.33 2.34
CA TYR A 118 -2.03 16.24 1.94
C TYR A 118 -1.67 17.08 0.71
N GLY A 119 -2.64 17.73 0.06
CA GLY A 119 -2.42 18.61 -1.08
C GLY A 119 -1.99 17.91 -2.37
N VAL A 120 -2.32 16.62 -2.52
CA VAL A 120 -1.91 15.78 -3.68
C VAL A 120 -3.08 15.23 -4.48
N SER A 121 -4.31 15.70 -4.22
CA SER A 121 -5.53 15.24 -4.89
C SER A 121 -5.46 15.36 -6.42
N ASN A 122 -4.77 16.37 -6.95
CA ASN A 122 -4.58 16.58 -8.39
C ASN A 122 -3.60 15.60 -9.07
N LYS A 123 -2.87 14.78 -8.29
CA LYS A 123 -1.94 13.77 -8.79
C LYS A 123 -2.51 12.35 -8.81
N ILE A 124 -3.60 12.13 -8.09
CA ILE A 124 -4.19 10.80 -7.89
C ILE A 124 -5.50 10.66 -8.67
N PHE A 125 -5.57 9.62 -9.50
CA PHE A 125 -6.72 9.25 -10.31
C PHE A 125 -7.39 8.03 -9.70
N TRP A 126 -8.55 8.24 -9.11
CA TRP A 126 -9.27 7.25 -8.33
C TRP A 126 -10.18 6.36 -9.17
N LEU A 127 -10.14 5.04 -8.93
CA LEU A 127 -11.01 4.05 -9.57
C LEU A 127 -11.79 3.27 -8.49
N ASN A 128 -13.11 3.46 -8.43
CA ASN A 128 -13.98 2.68 -7.54
C ASN A 128 -14.30 1.33 -8.19
N ALA A 129 -13.48 0.31 -7.98
CA ALA A 129 -13.67 -0.97 -8.66
C ALA A 129 -12.94 -2.12 -7.97
N ASP A 130 -13.29 -3.33 -8.36
CA ASP A 130 -12.47 -4.50 -8.09
C ASP A 130 -11.13 -4.41 -8.85
N CYS A 131 -10.01 -4.55 -8.13
CA CYS A 131 -8.68 -4.34 -8.68
C CYS A 131 -8.35 -5.30 -9.83
N PHE A 132 -8.76 -6.57 -9.76
CA PHE A 132 -8.47 -7.57 -10.79
C PHE A 132 -9.23 -7.29 -12.08
N THR A 133 -10.32 -6.54 -12.01
CA THR A 133 -11.05 -6.06 -13.19
C THR A 133 -10.45 -4.75 -13.70
N ALA A 134 -10.28 -3.76 -12.83
CA ALA A 134 -9.88 -2.41 -13.21
C ALA A 134 -8.44 -2.30 -13.72
N ILE A 135 -7.54 -3.16 -13.24
CA ILE A 135 -6.13 -3.17 -13.66
C ILE A 135 -5.96 -3.43 -15.16
N ASN A 136 -6.93 -4.09 -15.81
CA ASN A 136 -6.90 -4.35 -17.25
C ASN A 136 -6.97 -3.08 -18.11
N ARG A 137 -7.37 -1.92 -17.54
CA ARG A 137 -7.30 -0.62 -18.22
C ARG A 137 -5.87 -0.24 -18.59
N PHE A 138 -4.88 -0.82 -17.91
CA PHE A 138 -3.46 -0.56 -18.14
C PHE A 138 -2.79 -1.60 -19.06
N SER A 139 -3.55 -2.58 -19.56
CA SER A 139 -3.03 -3.60 -20.48
C SER A 139 -2.40 -2.98 -21.72
N GLY A 140 -1.19 -3.43 -22.06
CA GLY A 140 -0.43 -2.93 -23.21
C GLY A 140 0.33 -1.62 -22.96
N GLN A 141 0.21 -1.00 -21.78
CA GLN A 141 1.00 0.18 -21.42
C GLN A 141 2.37 -0.24 -20.90
N SER A 142 3.44 0.27 -21.52
CA SER A 142 4.81 -0.08 -21.16
C SER A 142 5.36 0.74 -19.98
N ASN A 143 4.75 1.87 -19.62
CA ASN A 143 5.26 2.84 -18.66
C ASN A 143 4.66 2.73 -17.25
N VAL A 144 4.08 1.57 -16.91
CA VAL A 144 3.33 1.35 -15.67
C VAL A 144 4.14 0.55 -14.64
N VAL A 145 4.08 0.95 -13.37
CA VAL A 145 4.43 0.14 -12.19
C VAL A 145 3.15 -0.22 -11.45
N VAL A 146 3.05 -1.44 -10.92
CA VAL A 146 1.94 -1.85 -10.05
C VAL A 146 2.45 -2.01 -8.62
N PHE A 147 1.86 -1.27 -7.68
CA PHE A 147 2.01 -1.50 -6.25
C PHE A 147 0.73 -2.16 -5.72
N ALA A 148 0.86 -3.18 -4.88
CA ALA A 148 -0.28 -3.86 -4.28
C ALA A 148 -0.04 -4.16 -2.80
N SER A 149 -0.93 -3.63 -1.95
CA SER A 149 -1.04 -3.94 -0.53
C SER A 149 -2.36 -4.66 -0.24
N PRO A 150 -2.48 -5.95 -0.62
CA PRO A 150 -3.71 -6.72 -0.45
C PRO A 150 -4.02 -6.95 1.03
N PRO A 151 -5.28 -7.29 1.38
CA PRO A 151 -5.58 -7.88 2.68
C PRO A 151 -4.85 -9.22 2.86
N TRP A 152 -4.44 -9.51 4.10
CA TRP A 152 -3.62 -10.69 4.44
C TRP A 152 -4.36 -11.77 5.24
N GLY A 153 -5.69 -11.65 5.41
CA GLY A 153 -6.49 -12.63 6.14
C GLY A 153 -6.78 -12.30 7.61
N GLY A 154 -6.64 -11.04 8.03
CA GLY A 154 -7.00 -10.58 9.39
C GLY A 154 -5.88 -10.72 10.42
N THR A 155 -6.13 -10.46 11.71
CA THR A 155 -5.07 -10.32 12.73
C THR A 155 -4.26 -11.59 13.04
N GLU A 156 -4.65 -12.74 12.50
CA GLU A 156 -4.03 -14.04 12.76
C GLU A 156 -2.74 -14.28 11.97
N TYR A 157 -2.41 -13.47 10.95
CA TYR A 157 -1.16 -13.62 10.18
C TYR A 157 0.11 -13.48 11.04
N GLY A 158 0.02 -12.88 12.23
CA GLY A 158 1.15 -12.67 13.13
C GLY A 158 1.46 -13.84 14.06
N ALA A 159 0.67 -14.92 14.04
CA ALA A 159 0.83 -16.07 14.94
C ALA A 159 1.89 -17.07 14.46
N GLU A 160 2.19 -17.10 13.17
CA GLU A 160 3.17 -18.01 12.58
C GLU A 160 4.55 -17.35 12.47
N ASP A 161 5.60 -18.11 12.84
CA ASP A 161 7.00 -17.67 12.67
C ASP A 161 7.37 -17.49 11.19
N ILE A 162 6.78 -18.32 10.32
CA ILE A 162 6.91 -18.28 8.86
C ILE A 162 5.50 -18.35 8.28
N PHE A 163 5.06 -17.27 7.63
CA PHE A 163 3.73 -17.17 7.06
C PHE A 163 3.68 -17.79 5.66
N ASP A 164 2.85 -18.82 5.51
CA ASP A 164 2.61 -19.51 4.24
C ASP A 164 1.69 -18.68 3.32
N LEU A 165 2.29 -18.08 2.28
CA LEU A 165 1.59 -17.22 1.33
C LEU A 165 0.57 -17.95 0.45
N SER A 166 0.56 -19.28 0.44
CA SER A 166 -0.49 -20.06 -0.23
C SER A 166 -1.83 -20.02 0.52
N LYS A 167 -1.79 -19.75 1.83
CA LYS A 167 -2.96 -19.62 2.72
C LYS A 167 -3.43 -18.17 2.88
N MET A 168 -2.78 -17.22 2.21
CA MET A 168 -3.15 -15.81 2.33
C MET A 168 -4.54 -15.59 1.73
N GLU A 169 -5.43 -15.02 2.54
CA GLU A 169 -6.81 -14.72 2.17
C GLU A 169 -7.04 -13.22 2.06
N PRO A 170 -7.89 -12.75 1.14
CA PRO A 170 -8.69 -13.52 0.18
C PRO A 170 -7.91 -13.91 -1.09
N TYR A 171 -6.64 -13.52 -1.22
CA TYR A 171 -5.83 -13.75 -2.41
C TYR A 171 -4.45 -14.26 -2.04
N ASN A 172 -4.08 -15.43 -2.55
CA ASN A 172 -2.75 -15.98 -2.36
C ASN A 172 -1.69 -15.29 -3.25
N LEU A 173 -0.40 -15.53 -2.96
CA LEU A 173 0.72 -14.95 -3.73
C LEU A 173 0.62 -15.24 -5.23
N GLU A 174 0.24 -16.45 -5.61
CA GLU A 174 0.15 -16.85 -7.03
C GLU A 174 -0.88 -16.00 -7.78
N THR A 175 -2.05 -15.80 -7.19
CA THR A 175 -3.14 -15.01 -7.76
C THR A 175 -2.72 -13.56 -7.94
N LEU A 176 -2.08 -12.97 -6.93
CA LEU A 176 -1.61 -11.59 -6.98
C LEU A 176 -0.52 -11.42 -8.05
N TYR A 177 0.51 -12.26 -8.00
CA TYR A 177 1.63 -12.22 -8.95
C TYR A 177 1.14 -12.38 -10.38
N LYS A 178 0.37 -13.44 -10.69
CA LYS A 178 -0.11 -13.70 -12.06
C LYS A 178 -1.04 -12.61 -12.57
N SER A 179 -1.86 -12.02 -11.70
CA SER A 179 -2.79 -10.97 -12.12
C SER A 179 -2.06 -9.68 -12.48
N PHE A 180 -1.11 -9.25 -11.66
CA PHE A 180 -0.42 -7.98 -11.86
C PHE A 180 0.73 -8.06 -12.87
N THR A 181 1.41 -9.21 -12.97
CA THR A 181 2.50 -9.38 -13.97
C THR A 181 2.01 -9.48 -15.41
N LYS A 182 0.73 -9.77 -15.63
CA LYS A 182 0.09 -9.62 -16.95
C LYS A 182 0.01 -8.17 -17.42
N ILE A 183 0.06 -7.22 -16.48
CA ILE A 183 -0.12 -5.80 -16.74
C ILE A 183 1.24 -5.10 -16.83
N SER A 184 2.12 -5.35 -15.86
CA SER A 184 3.48 -4.81 -15.86
C SER A 184 4.48 -5.82 -15.34
N LYS A 185 5.72 -5.76 -15.83
CA LYS A 185 6.82 -6.55 -15.26
C LYS A 185 7.31 -5.97 -13.93
N GLU A 186 7.08 -4.68 -13.70
CA GLU A 186 7.48 -3.94 -12.52
C GLU A 186 6.32 -3.95 -11.51
N VAL A 187 6.36 -4.91 -10.60
CA VAL A 187 5.33 -5.14 -9.58
C VAL A 187 5.96 -5.12 -8.20
N VAL A 188 5.34 -4.41 -7.27
CA VAL A 188 5.74 -4.35 -5.86
C VAL A 188 4.60 -4.88 -5.00
N LEU A 189 4.86 -5.94 -4.24
CA LEU A 189 3.89 -6.54 -3.33
C LEU A 189 4.26 -6.22 -1.88
N TYR A 190 3.34 -5.62 -1.14
CA TYR A 190 3.44 -5.39 0.31
C TYR A 190 2.80 -6.55 1.06
N LEU A 191 3.63 -7.34 1.75
CA LEU A 191 3.29 -8.65 2.32
C LEU A 191 3.60 -8.73 3.83
N PRO A 192 3.04 -9.72 4.54
CA PRO A 192 3.36 -9.97 5.94
C PRO A 192 4.86 -10.09 6.18
N ARG A 193 5.35 -9.51 7.27
CA ARG A 193 6.78 -9.51 7.63
C ARG A 193 7.43 -10.89 7.80
N THR A 194 6.63 -11.93 8.04
CA THR A 194 7.08 -13.31 8.24
C THR A 194 6.88 -14.17 7.00
N SER A 195 6.54 -13.58 5.84
CA SER A 195 6.26 -14.35 4.62
C SER A 195 7.43 -15.26 4.23
N ASP A 196 7.11 -16.49 3.81
CA ASP A 196 8.12 -17.47 3.39
C ASP A 196 8.89 -16.98 2.15
N LEU A 197 10.14 -16.58 2.37
CA LEU A 197 11.04 -16.12 1.31
C LEU A 197 11.34 -17.20 0.27
N ASN A 198 11.27 -18.50 0.62
CA ASN A 198 11.45 -19.58 -0.35
C ASN A 198 10.27 -19.67 -1.32
N GLN A 199 9.05 -19.36 -0.87
CA GLN A 199 7.89 -19.28 -1.75
C GLN A 199 8.02 -18.08 -2.69
N ILE A 200 8.47 -16.93 -2.18
CA ILE A 200 8.71 -15.72 -2.95
C ILE A 200 9.80 -15.94 -4.01
N ALA A 201 10.92 -16.58 -3.64
CA ALA A 201 12.06 -16.80 -4.53
C ALA A 201 11.71 -17.61 -5.80
N ARG A 202 10.68 -18.46 -5.76
CA ARG A 202 10.18 -19.21 -6.93
C ARG A 202 9.65 -18.33 -8.05
N TYR A 203 9.36 -17.07 -7.76
CA TYR A 203 8.88 -16.07 -8.72
C TYR A 203 10.00 -15.14 -9.22
N GLY A 204 11.25 -15.36 -8.77
CA GLY A 204 12.42 -14.69 -9.34
C GLY A 204 12.64 -15.08 -10.80
N GLN A 205 13.29 -14.20 -11.56
CA GLN A 205 13.71 -14.51 -12.92
C GLN A 205 15.10 -15.17 -12.91
N ASP A 206 15.30 -16.18 -13.76
CA ASP A 206 16.59 -16.86 -13.87
C ASP A 206 17.74 -15.87 -14.11
N GLY A 207 18.79 -15.99 -13.29
CA GLY A 207 19.98 -15.12 -13.37
C GLY A 207 19.78 -13.69 -12.86
N LYS A 208 18.61 -13.35 -12.30
CA LYS A 208 18.36 -12.05 -11.68
C LYS A 208 18.07 -12.19 -10.18
N LYS A 209 18.55 -11.21 -9.41
CA LYS A 209 18.18 -11.07 -8.00
C LYS A 209 16.74 -10.58 -7.90
N LEU A 210 16.02 -11.08 -6.90
CA LEU A 210 14.70 -10.59 -6.51
C LEU A 210 14.87 -9.81 -5.22
N GLU A 211 14.59 -8.52 -5.25
CA GLU A 211 14.81 -7.64 -4.11
C GLU A 211 13.65 -7.73 -3.12
N VAL A 212 13.99 -7.88 -1.83
CA VAL A 212 13.05 -7.95 -0.72
C VAL A 212 13.50 -7.01 0.38
N ALA A 213 12.66 -6.03 0.71
CA ALA A 213 12.95 -5.03 1.73
C ALA A 213 12.03 -5.18 2.93
N HIS A 214 12.61 -5.30 4.13
CA HIS A 214 11.87 -5.25 5.39
C HIS A 214 11.70 -3.82 5.88
N TYR A 215 10.48 -3.45 6.25
CA TYR A 215 10.17 -2.14 6.82
C TYR A 215 10.02 -2.26 8.33
N THR A 216 10.96 -1.65 9.05
CA THR A 216 11.05 -1.72 10.51
C THR A 216 10.56 -0.42 11.14
N VAL A 217 9.89 -0.54 12.28
CA VAL A 217 9.50 0.60 13.13
C VAL A 217 9.94 0.27 14.55
N MET A 218 10.78 1.14 15.13
CA MET A 218 11.31 0.99 16.49
C MET A 218 11.97 -0.39 16.71
N GLY A 219 12.81 -0.82 15.76
CA GLY A 219 13.57 -2.08 15.86
C GLY A 219 12.79 -3.36 15.54
N ALA A 220 11.48 -3.27 15.22
CA ALA A 220 10.67 -4.42 14.84
C ALA A 220 10.20 -4.32 13.39
N SER A 221 10.44 -5.38 12.59
CA SER A 221 9.84 -5.52 11.26
C SER A 221 8.31 -5.49 11.35
N LYS A 222 7.67 -4.71 10.47
CA LYS A 222 6.21 -4.57 10.39
C LYS A 222 5.64 -5.21 9.14
N ALA A 223 6.36 -5.13 8.03
CA ALA A 223 6.01 -5.74 6.76
C ALA A 223 7.27 -5.93 5.91
N LEU A 224 7.11 -6.61 4.78
CA LEU A 224 8.11 -6.63 3.73
C LEU A 224 7.50 -6.20 2.39
N CYS A 225 8.30 -5.62 1.51
CA CYS A 225 7.96 -5.46 0.10
C CYS A 225 8.84 -6.38 -0.75
N VAL A 226 8.23 -6.99 -1.75
CA VAL A 226 8.94 -7.75 -2.80
C VAL A 226 8.86 -6.97 -4.11
N TYR A 227 10.00 -6.77 -4.76
CA TYR A 227 10.14 -5.94 -5.95
C TYR A 227 10.43 -6.79 -7.19
N PHE A 228 9.38 -7.17 -7.91
CA PHE A 228 9.48 -7.95 -9.16
C PHE A 228 9.76 -7.05 -10.35
N GLY A 229 10.65 -7.47 -11.24
CA GLY A 229 11.00 -6.71 -12.45
C GLY A 229 12.43 -6.18 -12.37
N ASN A 230 12.69 -5.04 -13.01
CA ASN A 230 14.03 -4.45 -13.06
C ASN A 230 14.15 -3.25 -12.12
N PHE A 231 13.85 -3.46 -10.83
CA PHE A 231 14.12 -2.44 -9.81
C PHE A 231 15.61 -2.44 -9.46
N ASP A 232 16.24 -1.28 -9.57
CA ASP A 232 17.67 -1.10 -9.30
C ASP A 232 17.86 -0.54 -7.89
N PHE A 233 18.14 -1.43 -6.95
CA PHE A 233 18.60 -1.03 -5.63
C PHE A 233 20.12 -0.96 -5.71
N GLU A 234 20.66 0.25 -5.85
CA GLU A 234 22.10 0.46 -5.70
C GLU A 234 22.50 -0.12 -4.35
N MET A 235 23.21 -1.25 -4.36
CA MET A 235 23.87 -1.72 -3.16
C MET A 235 24.92 -0.66 -2.84
N GLU A 236 24.76 0.06 -1.73
CA GLU A 236 25.88 0.78 -1.14
C GLU A 236 27.03 -0.23 -1.08
N GLN A 237 28.06 -0.01 -1.89
CA GLN A 237 29.30 -0.77 -1.75
C GLN A 237 29.78 -0.42 -0.34
N GLU A 238 29.70 -1.39 0.58
CA GLU A 238 30.40 -1.30 1.86
C GLU A 238 31.87 -1.06 1.52
N SER A 239 32.29 0.20 1.68
CA SER A 239 33.67 0.67 1.50
C SER A 239 34.50 0.37 2.72
#